data_AF-A0A1B2EUS0-F1
#
_entry.id   AF-A0A1B2EUS0-F1
#
_cell.length_a   1.000
_cell.length_b   1.000
_cell.length_c   1.000
_cell.angle_alpha   90.00
_cell.angle_beta   90.00
_cell.angle_gamma   90.00
#
_symmetry.space_group_name_H-M   'P 1'
#
loop_
_entity.id
_entity.type
_entity.pdbx_description
1 polymer ?
#
loop_
_entity_poly.entity_id
_entity_poly.type
_entity_poly.pdbx_seq_one_letter_code
_entity_poly.pdbx_strand_id
1 'polypeptide(L)'
;MTSVVRLPNVSMVFLLAVLFSAARFGIWPALFSSGLSFLAYNFFLIEPLHSFSVTEPHELLALFVLLAVAVLTSAIAGHAREQARRAAEREVPSRRLYKFARRLSALADPQSVVDHAAIQAHGDLRCPCMILLRGQGGLVVSTAWPPADRLDPEALAAASLALTKGEATGMGTAHCPTVPWLFLPLRTPEGTIGVIGAALSDAILDPEARTLFETVAELTATALARLGQEITAARTAAETERVRNTLLASVSHDSRTPLASILGASTSLIEYGARLPEPARRDLLVQVKDEAEQLDGMVKNLLAMTRLEAGALELNRDWSDLQELFDRAVAFAKRHGAPSTAMRPDRCARAPPWNCRAR
;
A
#
# COMPACT_ATOMS: atom_id res chain seq x y z
N MET A 1 -37.04 10.82 72.76
CA MET A 1 -35.94 11.79 72.62
C MET A 1 -34.94 11.24 71.60
N THR A 2 -35.14 11.53 70.32
CA THR A 2 -34.12 11.34 69.29
C THR A 2 -33.87 12.70 68.68
N SER A 3 -32.85 13.38 69.19
CA SER A 3 -32.33 14.62 68.64
C SER A 3 -31.76 14.33 67.26
N VAL A 4 -32.61 14.39 66.24
CA VAL A 4 -32.17 14.51 64.85
C VAL A 4 -31.34 15.78 64.79
N VAL A 5 -30.07 15.64 64.43
CA VAL A 5 -29.09 16.70 64.28
C VAL A 5 -29.77 17.94 63.71
N ARG A 6 -29.87 19.03 64.50
CA ARG A 6 -30.20 20.35 63.95
C ARG A 6 -29.02 20.73 63.06
N LEU A 7 -29.06 20.30 61.80
CA LEU A 7 -28.22 20.85 60.75
C LEU A 7 -28.52 22.35 60.73
N PRO A 8 -27.57 23.23 61.10
CA PRO A 8 -27.84 24.66 61.15
C PRO A 8 -28.23 25.23 59.78
N ASN A 9 -28.00 24.47 58.70
CA ASN A 9 -28.22 24.88 57.32
C ASN A 9 -28.84 23.73 56.48
N VAL A 10 -30.06 23.27 56.81
CA VAL A 10 -30.80 22.29 55.98
C VAL A 10 -30.97 22.77 54.53
N SER A 11 -30.96 24.08 54.31
CA SER A 11 -30.96 24.74 53.01
C SER A 11 -29.84 24.29 52.06
N MET A 12 -28.69 23.85 52.58
CA MET A 12 -27.56 23.37 51.76
C MET A 12 -27.86 22.05 51.05
N VAL A 13 -28.68 21.18 51.65
CA VAL A 13 -29.05 19.88 51.06
C VAL A 13 -29.94 20.09 49.83
N PHE A 14 -30.88 21.01 49.95
CA PHE A 14 -31.77 21.44 48.88
C PHE A 14 -31.00 22.09 47.72
N LEU A 15 -30.04 22.96 48.04
CA LEU A 15 -29.16 23.57 47.04
C LEU A 15 -28.30 22.52 46.32
N LEU A 16 -27.77 21.54 47.03
CA LEU A 16 -26.97 20.46 46.45
C LEU A 16 -27.80 19.58 45.50
N ALA A 17 -29.06 19.29 45.84
CA ALA A 17 -29.98 18.55 44.96
C ALA A 17 -30.27 19.31 43.66
N VAL A 18 -30.52 20.62 43.76
CA VAL A 18 -30.75 21.49 42.58
C VAL A 18 -29.50 21.58 41.71
N LEU A 19 -28.32 21.77 42.29
CA LEU A 19 -27.04 21.77 41.57
C LEU A 19 -26.78 20.45 40.84
N PHE A 20 -27.03 19.31 41.50
CA PHE A 20 -26.87 18.00 40.91
C PHE A 20 -27.79 17.80 39.70
N SER A 21 -29.06 18.19 39.83
CA SER A 21 -30.04 18.14 38.75
C SER A 21 -29.61 19.03 37.56
N ALA A 22 -29.19 20.27 37.84
CA ALA A 22 -28.70 21.22 36.84
C ALA A 22 -27.45 20.71 36.10
N ALA A 23 -26.48 20.16 36.83
CA ALA A 23 -25.24 19.67 36.26
C ALA A 23 -25.44 18.41 35.39
N ARG A 24 -26.39 17.53 35.75
CA ARG A 24 -26.57 16.24 35.06
C ARG A 24 -27.63 16.27 33.97
N PHE A 25 -28.78 16.91 34.20
CA PHE A 25 -29.97 16.78 33.37
C PHE A 25 -30.41 18.07 32.66
N GLY A 26 -29.73 19.20 32.92
CA GLY A 26 -29.98 20.48 32.23
C GLY A 26 -31.08 21.32 32.86
N ILE A 27 -31.60 22.30 32.10
CA ILE A 27 -32.35 23.43 32.68
C ILE A 27 -33.77 23.07 33.16
N TRP A 28 -34.51 22.25 32.41
CA TRP A 28 -35.89 21.89 32.75
C TRP A 28 -35.99 21.06 34.03
N PRO A 29 -35.18 20.00 34.22
CA PRO A 29 -35.16 19.25 35.48
C PRO A 29 -34.62 20.05 36.66
N ALA A 30 -33.71 21.00 36.43
CA ALA A 30 -33.21 21.90 37.47
C ALA A 30 -34.29 22.87 37.95
N LEU A 31 -35.07 23.44 37.02
CA LEU A 31 -36.18 24.35 37.32
C LEU A 31 -37.28 23.63 38.11
N PHE A 32 -37.63 22.40 37.70
CA PHE A 32 -38.58 21.56 38.44
C PHE A 32 -38.06 21.21 39.84
N SER A 33 -36.78 20.82 39.96
CA SER A 33 -36.16 20.53 41.26
C SER A 33 -36.09 21.76 42.16
N SER A 34 -35.85 22.95 41.61
CA SER A 34 -35.82 24.22 42.34
C SER A 34 -37.22 24.57 42.88
N GLY A 35 -38.26 24.46 42.04
CA GLY A 35 -39.64 24.66 42.47
C GLY A 35 -40.05 23.66 43.56
N LEU A 36 -39.82 22.37 43.33
CA LEU A 36 -40.14 21.31 44.29
C LEU A 36 -39.39 21.49 45.62
N SER A 37 -38.12 21.90 45.55
CA SER A 37 -37.29 22.20 46.70
C SER A 37 -37.80 23.39 47.50
N PHE A 38 -38.27 24.46 46.83
CA PHE A 38 -38.87 25.60 47.48
C PHE A 38 -40.20 25.24 48.15
N LEU A 39 -41.08 24.51 47.46
CA LEU A 39 -42.34 24.05 48.03
C LEU A 39 -42.11 23.15 49.24
N ALA A 40 -41.17 22.20 49.15
CA ALA A 40 -40.83 21.34 50.28
C ALA A 40 -40.24 22.13 51.46
N TYR A 41 -39.40 23.12 51.18
CA TYR A 41 -38.81 23.96 52.23
C TYR A 41 -39.88 24.83 52.93
N ASN A 42 -40.74 25.50 52.16
CA ASN A 42 -41.82 26.34 52.70
C ASN A 42 -42.84 25.52 53.51
N PHE A 43 -43.21 24.33 53.03
CA PHE A 43 -44.21 23.49 53.68
C PHE A 43 -43.72 22.79 54.96
N PHE A 44 -42.45 22.35 55.00
CA PHE A 44 -41.91 21.52 56.09
C PHE A 44 -40.99 22.25 57.08
N LEU A 45 -40.41 23.40 56.74
CA LEU A 45 -39.38 24.04 57.57
C LEU A 45 -39.70 25.48 58.03
N ILE A 46 -40.67 26.17 57.43
CA ILE A 46 -41.05 27.54 57.81
C ILE A 46 -42.35 27.51 58.64
N GLU A 47 -42.36 28.18 59.80
CA GLU A 47 -43.56 28.29 60.64
C GLU A 47 -44.53 29.34 60.06
N PRO A 48 -45.86 29.08 59.99
CA PRO A 48 -46.57 27.90 60.48
C PRO A 48 -46.47 26.70 59.52
N LEU A 49 -46.01 25.57 60.06
CA LEU A 49 -45.82 24.32 59.33
C LEU A 49 -47.17 23.84 58.73
N HIS A 50 -47.09 23.25 57.53
CA HIS A 50 -48.24 22.72 56.79
C HIS A 50 -49.23 23.75 56.22
N SER A 51 -48.83 25.02 56.12
CA SER A 51 -49.61 26.08 55.45
C SER A 51 -48.83 26.67 54.27
N PHE A 52 -49.47 26.82 53.11
CA PHE A 52 -48.88 27.53 51.96
C PHE A 52 -49.13 29.04 52.10
N SER A 53 -48.35 29.69 52.96
CA SER A 53 -48.43 31.14 53.19
C SER A 53 -47.13 31.81 52.74
N VAL A 54 -47.13 32.36 51.52
CA VAL A 54 -46.04 33.20 51.01
C VAL A 54 -46.33 34.65 51.38
N THR A 55 -46.16 35.00 52.65
CA THR A 55 -46.51 36.34 53.16
C THR A 55 -45.27 37.22 53.36
N GLU A 56 -44.09 36.61 53.53
CA GLU A 56 -42.86 37.37 53.80
C GLU A 56 -41.97 37.56 52.56
N PRO A 57 -41.41 38.77 52.35
CA PRO A 57 -40.61 39.10 51.17
C PRO A 57 -39.29 38.30 51.07
N HIS A 58 -38.80 37.76 52.19
CA HIS A 58 -37.56 36.99 52.22
C HIS A 58 -37.73 35.55 51.65
N GLU A 59 -38.94 35.00 51.63
CA GLU A 59 -39.23 33.69 51.03
C GLU A 59 -39.18 33.74 49.50
N LEU A 60 -39.72 34.82 48.92
CA LEU A 60 -39.63 35.09 47.49
C LEU A 60 -38.17 35.30 47.06
N LEU A 61 -37.36 35.93 47.91
CA LEU A 61 -35.92 36.08 47.70
C LEU A 61 -35.22 34.71 47.62
N ALA A 62 -35.55 33.77 48.51
CA ALA A 62 -34.96 32.43 48.51
C ALA A 62 -35.30 31.64 47.24
N LEU A 63 -36.55 31.69 46.77
CA LEU A 63 -36.96 31.08 45.50
C LEU A 63 -36.20 31.69 44.32
N PHE A 64 -36.08 33.02 44.28
CA PHE A 64 -35.39 33.72 43.21
C PHE A 64 -33.89 33.37 43.16
N VAL A 65 -33.23 33.30 44.32
CA VAL A 65 -31.83 32.88 44.43
C VAL A 65 -31.65 31.43 43.97
N LEU A 66 -32.53 30.51 44.39
CA LEU A 66 -32.46 29.10 43.98
C LEU A 66 -32.62 28.94 42.46
N LEU A 67 -33.56 29.68 41.88
CA LEU A 67 -33.82 29.69 40.43
C LEU A 67 -32.65 30.31 39.66
N ALA A 68 -32.07 31.41 40.16
CA ALA A 68 -30.89 32.03 39.56
C ALA A 68 -29.69 31.09 39.57
N VAL A 69 -29.43 30.38 40.69
CA VAL A 69 -28.36 29.38 40.78
C VAL A 69 -28.60 28.21 39.82
N ALA A 70 -29.82 27.68 39.76
CA ALA A 70 -30.18 26.60 38.84
C ALA A 70 -29.93 26.97 37.36
N VAL A 71 -30.35 28.17 36.96
CA VAL A 71 -30.14 28.69 35.59
C VAL A 71 -28.65 28.90 35.32
N LEU A 72 -27.91 29.53 36.23
CA LEU A 72 -26.48 29.79 36.07
C LEU A 72 -25.69 28.48 35.94
N THR A 73 -25.94 27.50 36.81
CA THR A 73 -25.26 26.19 36.78
C THR A 73 -25.60 25.41 35.51
N SER A 74 -26.87 25.45 35.07
CA SER A 74 -27.26 24.82 33.80
C SER A 74 -26.63 25.53 32.59
N ALA A 75 -26.48 26.85 32.61
CA ALA A 75 -25.84 27.60 31.52
C ALA A 75 -24.35 27.26 31.41
N ILE A 76 -23.64 27.21 32.54
CA ILE A 76 -22.22 26.82 32.60
C ILE A 76 -22.03 25.38 32.14
N ALA A 77 -22.85 24.44 32.63
CA ALA A 77 -22.79 23.03 32.23
C ALA A 77 -23.14 22.84 30.74
N GLY A 78 -24.10 23.62 30.24
CA GLY A 78 -24.47 23.65 28.82
C GLY A 78 -23.32 24.12 27.93
N HIS A 79 -22.67 25.23 28.30
CA HIS A 79 -21.50 25.73 27.56
C HIS A 79 -20.31 24.76 27.60
N ALA A 80 -20.04 24.12 28.75
CA ALA A 80 -18.97 23.13 28.86
C ALA A 80 -19.21 21.89 27.97
N ARG A 81 -20.46 21.41 27.89
CA ARG A 81 -20.84 20.29 27.01
C ARG A 81 -20.78 20.67 25.55
N GLU A 82 -21.23 21.87 25.19
CA GLU A 82 -21.17 22.39 23.82
C GLU A 82 -19.71 22.60 23.38
N GLN A 83 -18.83 23.07 24.27
CA GLN A 83 -17.39 23.16 24.00
C GLN A 83 -16.75 21.78 23.81
N ALA A 84 -17.09 20.79 24.65
CA ALA A 84 -16.62 19.41 24.50
C ALA A 84 -17.14 18.77 23.21
N ARG A 85 -18.40 19.01 22.85
CA ARG A 85 -18.99 18.52 21.60
C ARG A 85 -18.34 19.19 20.39
N ARG A 86 -18.11 20.50 20.40
CA ARG A 86 -17.39 21.21 19.34
C ARG A 86 -15.93 20.78 19.22
N ALA A 87 -15.27 20.42 20.32
CA ALA A 87 -13.92 19.85 20.29
C ALA A 87 -13.88 18.42 19.74
N ALA A 88 -14.92 17.62 19.99
CA ALA A 88 -15.10 16.30 19.38
C ALA A 88 -15.56 16.37 17.90
N GLU A 89 -16.34 17.39 17.56
CA GLU A 89 -16.80 17.73 16.19
C GLU A 89 -15.73 18.46 15.37
N ARG A 90 -14.57 18.80 15.95
CA ARG A 90 -13.30 18.92 15.19
C ARG A 90 -12.86 17.53 14.70
N GLU A 91 -13.80 16.78 14.13
CA GLU A 91 -13.54 15.63 13.29
C GLU A 91 -12.73 16.14 12.11
N VAL A 92 -11.51 15.63 12.05
CA VAL A 92 -10.47 15.86 11.08
C VAL A 92 -11.03 16.00 9.64
N PRO A 93 -10.62 17.03 8.87
CA PRO A 93 -10.76 17.06 7.41
C PRO A 93 -10.35 15.73 6.73
N SER A 94 -9.52 14.93 7.40
CA SER A 94 -9.09 13.58 7.01
C SER A 94 -10.18 12.54 6.80
N ARG A 95 -11.43 12.69 7.27
CA ARG A 95 -12.43 11.61 7.08
C ARG A 95 -12.81 11.39 5.61
N ARG A 96 -12.81 12.44 4.78
CA ARG A 96 -13.09 12.33 3.33
C ARG A 96 -11.91 11.70 2.59
N LEU A 97 -10.71 12.24 2.81
CA LEU A 97 -9.46 11.74 2.23
C LEU A 97 -9.18 10.28 2.65
N TYR A 98 -9.39 9.93 3.92
CA TYR A 98 -9.27 8.57 4.41
C TYR A 98 -10.25 7.61 3.72
N LYS A 99 -11.51 8.01 3.57
CA LYS A 99 -12.50 7.21 2.83
C LYS A 99 -12.09 7.03 1.37
N PHE A 100 -11.56 8.06 0.72
CA PHE A 100 -11.07 7.98 -0.65
C PHE A 100 -9.85 7.07 -0.78
N ALA A 101 -8.81 7.28 0.03
CA ALA A 101 -7.63 6.42 0.09
C ALA A 101 -8.01 4.95 0.31
N ARG A 102 -8.91 4.67 1.28
CA ARG A 102 -9.40 3.32 1.55
C ARG A 102 -10.17 2.71 0.37
N ARG A 103 -10.93 3.51 -0.39
CA ARG A 103 -11.60 3.04 -1.61
C ARG A 103 -10.56 2.69 -2.68
N LEU A 104 -9.56 3.55 -2.92
CA LEU A 104 -8.51 3.27 -3.89
C LEU A 104 -7.71 2.01 -3.55
N SER A 105 -7.43 1.77 -2.27
CA SER A 105 -6.76 0.54 -1.82
C SER A 105 -7.56 -0.73 -2.06
N ALA A 106 -8.89 -0.65 -2.14
CA ALA A 106 -9.76 -1.81 -2.40
C ALA A 106 -9.90 -2.13 -3.90
N LEU A 107 -9.47 -1.23 -4.79
CA LEU A 107 -9.51 -1.45 -6.23
C LEU A 107 -8.31 -2.30 -6.66
N ALA A 108 -8.58 -3.28 -7.53
CA ALA A 108 -7.58 -4.19 -8.08
C ALA A 108 -7.20 -3.86 -9.53
N ASP A 109 -7.91 -2.92 -10.15
CA ASP A 109 -7.78 -2.58 -11.56
C ASP A 109 -7.34 -1.10 -11.73
N PRO A 110 -6.27 -0.82 -12.51
CA PRO A 110 -5.80 0.54 -12.75
C PRO A 110 -6.85 1.47 -13.37
N GLN A 111 -7.71 0.95 -14.25
CA GLN A 111 -8.73 1.78 -14.90
C GLN A 111 -9.78 2.24 -13.89
N SER A 112 -10.22 1.34 -13.02
CA SER A 112 -11.14 1.67 -11.93
C SER A 112 -10.58 2.74 -10.98
N VAL A 113 -9.26 2.73 -10.73
CA VAL A 113 -8.59 3.75 -9.88
C VAL A 113 -8.69 5.13 -10.52
N VAL A 114 -8.36 5.26 -11.81
CA VAL A 114 -8.42 6.56 -12.49
C VAL A 114 -9.87 7.05 -12.62
N ASP A 115 -10.82 6.18 -12.93
CA ASP A 115 -12.24 6.56 -13.04
C ASP A 115 -12.78 7.13 -11.72
N HIS A 116 -12.51 6.44 -10.61
CA HIS A 116 -12.92 6.92 -9.29
C HIS A 116 -12.22 8.22 -8.88
N ALA A 117 -10.95 8.40 -9.25
CA ALA A 117 -10.20 9.62 -8.98
C ALA A 117 -10.76 10.82 -9.77
N ALA A 118 -11.07 10.65 -11.06
CA ALA A 118 -11.65 11.70 -11.89
C ALA A 118 -13.05 12.11 -11.41
N ILE A 119 -13.89 11.14 -11.04
CA ILE A 119 -15.22 11.39 -10.46
C ILE A 119 -15.11 12.12 -9.12
N GLN A 120 -14.19 11.70 -8.24
CA GLN A 120 -13.98 12.32 -6.94
C GLN A 120 -13.49 13.77 -7.09
N ALA A 121 -12.47 14.00 -7.94
CA ALA A 121 -11.95 15.33 -8.23
C ALA A 121 -13.03 16.26 -8.80
N HIS A 122 -13.86 15.76 -9.72
CA HIS A 122 -15.00 16.51 -10.23
C HIS A 122 -16.03 16.83 -9.14
N GLY A 123 -16.34 15.89 -8.24
CA GLY A 123 -17.27 16.12 -7.15
C GLY A 123 -16.80 17.18 -6.16
N ASP A 124 -15.49 17.24 -5.92
CA ASP A 124 -14.86 18.16 -4.98
C ASP A 124 -14.66 19.56 -5.59
N LEU A 125 -14.24 19.65 -6.85
CA LEU A 125 -13.94 20.91 -7.54
C LEU A 125 -15.11 21.47 -8.35
N ARG A 126 -16.11 20.64 -8.67
CA ARG A 126 -17.24 20.95 -9.56
C ARG A 126 -16.83 21.39 -10.97
N CYS A 127 -15.66 20.97 -11.44
CA CYS A 127 -15.15 21.26 -12.77
C CYS A 127 -14.78 19.98 -13.55
N PRO A 128 -14.76 20.01 -14.89
CA PRO A 128 -14.32 18.88 -15.69
C PRO A 128 -12.89 18.44 -15.32
N CYS A 129 -12.72 17.16 -15.02
CA CYS A 129 -11.46 16.56 -14.63
C CYS A 129 -11.07 15.45 -15.60
N MET A 130 -9.78 15.23 -15.82
CA MET A 130 -9.29 14.14 -16.64
C MET A 130 -7.96 13.60 -16.14
N ILE A 131 -7.68 12.35 -16.43
CA ILE A 131 -6.41 11.71 -16.10
C ILE A 131 -5.80 11.16 -17.37
N LEU A 132 -4.54 11.53 -17.60
CA LEU A 132 -3.72 11.03 -18.69
C LEU A 132 -2.58 10.20 -18.12
N LEU A 133 -2.39 9.00 -18.65
CA LEU A 133 -1.30 8.12 -18.26
C LEU A 133 -0.24 8.09 -19.36
N ARG A 134 1.00 7.82 -18.97
CA ARG A 134 2.11 7.67 -19.91
C ARG A 134 1.97 6.36 -20.69
N GLY A 135 1.74 6.47 -22.00
CA GLY A 135 1.75 5.36 -22.95
C GLY A 135 3.06 5.27 -23.75
N GLN A 136 3.10 4.39 -24.76
CA GLN A 136 4.29 4.17 -25.59
C GLN A 136 4.63 5.34 -26.54
N GLY A 137 3.66 6.21 -26.84
CA GLY A 137 3.80 7.34 -27.77
C GLY A 137 3.58 8.72 -27.15
N GLY A 138 3.54 8.82 -25.82
CA GLY A 138 3.22 10.06 -25.09
C GLY A 138 2.09 9.87 -24.08
N LEU A 139 1.41 10.95 -23.72
CA LEU A 139 0.25 10.90 -22.84
C LEU A 139 -0.97 10.35 -23.58
N VAL A 140 -1.68 9.43 -22.94
CA VAL A 140 -2.94 8.87 -23.42
C VAL A 140 -4.01 9.21 -22.40
N VAL A 141 -5.15 9.72 -22.86
CA VAL A 141 -6.32 9.97 -22.00
C VAL A 141 -6.82 8.63 -21.48
N SER A 142 -6.71 8.41 -20.17
CA SER A 142 -7.17 7.19 -19.52
C SER A 142 -8.63 7.33 -19.12
N THR A 143 -9.03 8.50 -18.64
CA THR A 143 -10.41 8.80 -18.26
C THR A 143 -10.66 10.30 -18.26
N ALA A 144 -11.92 10.69 -18.44
CA ALA A 144 -12.38 12.07 -18.34
C ALA A 144 -13.79 12.10 -17.74
N TRP A 145 -14.02 13.06 -16.85
CA TRP A 145 -15.30 13.24 -16.19
C TRP A 145 -15.65 14.73 -16.03
N PRO A 146 -16.79 15.22 -16.56
CA PRO A 146 -17.75 14.50 -17.40
C PRO A 146 -17.11 13.92 -18.68
N PRO A 147 -17.72 12.89 -19.31
CA PRO A 147 -17.11 12.19 -20.44
C PRO A 147 -16.74 13.17 -21.57
N ALA A 148 -15.45 13.27 -21.84
CA ALA A 148 -14.88 14.13 -22.87
C ALA A 148 -13.62 13.48 -23.44
N ASP A 149 -13.55 13.36 -24.76
CA ASP A 149 -12.52 12.51 -25.37
C ASP A 149 -11.24 13.25 -25.77
N ARG A 150 -11.23 14.60 -25.71
CA ARG A 150 -10.12 15.39 -26.26
C ARG A 150 -9.80 16.66 -25.48
N LEU A 151 -8.49 16.86 -25.29
CA LEU A 151 -7.89 18.15 -24.97
C LEU A 151 -7.57 18.92 -26.25
N ASP A 152 -7.60 20.24 -26.12
CA ASP A 152 -6.97 21.13 -27.06
C ASP A 152 -5.43 20.93 -27.10
N PRO A 153 -4.77 21.20 -28.24
CA PRO A 153 -3.33 20.97 -28.38
C PRO A 153 -2.47 21.75 -27.37
N GLU A 154 -2.91 22.95 -26.97
CA GLU A 154 -2.20 23.78 -25.98
C GLU A 154 -2.27 23.15 -24.58
N ALA A 155 -3.45 22.70 -24.15
CA ALA A 155 -3.58 21.96 -22.91
C ALA A 155 -2.85 20.62 -22.92
N LEU A 156 -2.84 19.90 -24.05
CA LEU A 156 -2.04 18.67 -24.19
C LEU A 156 -0.54 18.95 -24.05
N ALA A 157 -0.05 20.07 -24.59
CA ALA A 157 1.34 20.49 -24.43
C ALA A 157 1.66 20.81 -22.97
N ALA A 158 0.79 21.55 -22.26
CA ALA A 158 0.94 21.80 -20.83
C ALA A 158 0.94 20.49 -20.00
N ALA A 159 0.01 19.58 -20.28
CA ALA A 159 -0.04 18.25 -19.65
C ALA A 159 1.26 17.46 -19.89
N SER A 160 1.79 17.46 -21.12
CA SER A 160 3.06 16.79 -21.45
C SER A 160 4.26 17.42 -20.73
N LEU A 161 4.23 18.73 -20.51
CA LEU A 161 5.26 19.46 -19.77
C LEU A 161 5.19 19.09 -18.29
N ALA A 162 4.00 18.98 -17.69
CA ALA A 162 3.82 18.50 -16.32
C ALA A 162 4.36 17.08 -16.14
N LEU A 163 4.10 16.18 -17.09
CA LEU A 163 4.68 14.82 -17.08
C LEU A 163 6.21 14.86 -17.08
N THR A 164 6.79 15.66 -17.97
CA THR A 164 8.24 15.70 -18.20
C THR A 164 9.00 16.38 -17.07
N LYS A 165 8.48 17.51 -16.56
CA LYS A 165 9.09 18.25 -15.45
C LYS A 165 8.76 17.66 -14.08
N GLY A 166 7.64 16.96 -13.93
CA GLY A 166 7.15 16.48 -12.64
C GLY A 166 6.67 17.61 -11.73
N GLU A 167 6.23 18.73 -12.31
CA GLU A 167 5.72 19.92 -11.61
C GLU A 167 4.33 20.29 -12.12
N ALA A 168 3.57 21.04 -11.32
CA ALA A 168 2.27 21.56 -11.72
C ALA A 168 2.41 22.56 -12.88
N THR A 169 1.50 22.51 -13.86
CA THR A 169 1.44 23.43 -15.00
C THR A 169 0.02 23.91 -15.27
N GLY A 170 -0.12 24.96 -16.06
CA GLY A 170 -1.41 25.54 -16.41
C GLY A 170 -1.79 26.74 -15.54
N MET A 171 -3.07 27.08 -15.51
CA MET A 171 -3.63 28.22 -14.79
C MET A 171 -3.27 28.16 -13.29
N GLY A 172 -2.76 29.28 -12.76
CA GLY A 172 -2.31 29.38 -11.36
C GLY A 172 -0.92 28.81 -11.09
N THR A 173 -0.11 28.54 -12.13
CA THR A 173 1.27 28.04 -12.01
C THR A 173 2.27 28.92 -12.77
N ALA A 174 3.57 28.67 -12.59
CA ALA A 174 4.63 29.40 -13.29
C ALA A 174 4.76 29.01 -14.78
N HIS A 175 4.23 27.85 -15.18
CA HIS A 175 4.40 27.30 -16.52
C HIS A 175 3.04 27.20 -17.22
N CYS A 176 2.92 27.76 -18.43
CA CYS A 176 1.67 27.76 -19.21
C CYS A 176 0.46 28.40 -18.47
N PRO A 177 0.60 29.58 -17.83
CA PRO A 177 -0.45 30.16 -16.98
C PRO A 177 -1.73 30.56 -17.73
N THR A 178 -1.67 30.68 -19.06
CA THR A 178 -2.79 31.06 -19.94
C THR A 178 -3.68 29.88 -20.33
N VAL A 179 -3.23 28.64 -20.11
CA VAL A 179 -4.01 27.43 -20.43
C VAL A 179 -5.13 27.29 -19.39
N PRO A 180 -6.42 27.14 -19.77
CA PRO A 180 -7.57 27.08 -18.87
C PRO A 180 -7.71 25.71 -18.17
N TRP A 181 -6.59 25.15 -17.75
CA TRP A 181 -6.47 23.88 -17.05
C TRP A 181 -5.41 24.01 -15.98
N LEU A 182 -5.57 23.30 -14.86
CA LEU A 182 -4.49 23.01 -13.93
C LEU A 182 -4.13 21.53 -14.07
N PHE A 183 -2.88 21.25 -14.43
CA PHE A 183 -2.35 19.89 -14.51
C PHE A 183 -1.39 19.61 -13.35
N LEU A 184 -1.69 18.56 -12.60
CA LEU A 184 -0.84 18.05 -11.53
C LEU A 184 -0.20 16.71 -11.93
N PRO A 185 1.11 16.52 -11.68
CA PRO A 185 1.80 15.28 -12.00
C PRO A 185 1.41 14.16 -11.03
N LEU A 186 1.15 12.97 -11.56
CA LEU A 186 1.00 11.74 -10.77
C LEU A 186 2.39 11.16 -10.50
N ARG A 187 2.98 11.56 -9.37
CA ARG A 187 4.36 11.24 -9.00
C ARG A 187 4.41 9.97 -8.17
N THR A 188 5.32 9.07 -8.55
CA THR A 188 5.69 7.88 -7.79
C THR A 188 7.19 7.92 -7.47
N PRO A 189 7.70 7.05 -6.58
CA PRO A 189 9.14 6.92 -6.34
C PRO A 189 9.94 6.57 -7.60
N GLU A 190 9.34 5.86 -8.57
CA GLU A 190 10.00 5.49 -9.84
C GLU A 190 9.93 6.59 -10.91
N GLY A 191 9.10 7.62 -10.71
CA GLY A 191 8.96 8.76 -11.62
C GLY A 191 7.51 9.22 -11.80
N THR A 192 7.29 10.09 -12.77
CA THR A 192 5.94 10.56 -13.10
C THR A 192 5.26 9.59 -14.08
N ILE A 193 4.16 8.98 -13.66
CA ILE A 193 3.44 7.95 -14.44
C ILE A 193 2.29 8.53 -15.28
N GLY A 194 1.90 9.77 -15.00
CA GLY A 194 0.78 10.44 -15.66
C GLY A 194 0.53 11.82 -15.09
N VAL A 195 -0.59 12.43 -15.47
CA VAL A 195 -1.04 13.74 -15.00
C VAL A 195 -2.55 13.73 -14.79
N ILE A 196 -3.03 14.46 -13.79
CA ILE A 196 -4.43 14.75 -13.58
C ILE A 196 -4.69 16.23 -13.88
N GLY A 197 -5.70 16.51 -14.68
CA GLY A 197 -6.09 17.85 -15.13
C GLY A 197 -7.45 18.24 -14.61
N ALA A 198 -7.60 19.51 -14.22
CA ALA A 198 -8.89 20.13 -13.88
C ALA A 198 -9.09 21.38 -14.76
N ALA A 199 -10.21 21.46 -15.48
CA ALA A 199 -10.54 22.61 -16.31
C ALA A 199 -10.97 23.78 -15.43
N LEU A 200 -10.36 24.94 -15.62
CA LEU A 200 -10.64 26.15 -14.85
C LEU A 200 -11.19 27.20 -15.79
N SER A 201 -12.44 27.62 -15.55
CA SER A 201 -13.18 28.46 -16.49
C SER A 201 -12.76 29.94 -16.50
N ASP A 202 -11.92 30.39 -15.55
CA ASP A 202 -11.25 31.73 -15.48
C ASP A 202 -10.75 32.08 -14.05
N ALA A 203 -11.03 31.23 -13.06
CA ALA A 203 -10.64 31.44 -11.68
C ALA A 203 -9.55 30.45 -11.24
N ILE A 204 -8.53 30.98 -10.56
CA ILE A 204 -7.55 30.15 -9.85
C ILE A 204 -8.29 29.44 -8.71
N LEU A 205 -7.99 28.15 -8.50
CA LEU A 205 -8.50 27.41 -7.36
C LEU A 205 -8.12 28.09 -6.05
N ASP A 206 -9.03 28.08 -5.08
CA ASP A 206 -8.68 28.50 -3.74
C ASP A 206 -7.62 27.53 -3.14
N PRO A 207 -6.87 27.97 -2.12
CA PRO A 207 -5.80 27.14 -1.55
C PRO A 207 -6.31 25.79 -1.01
N GLU A 208 -7.52 25.74 -0.45
CA GLU A 208 -8.09 24.52 0.12
C GLU A 208 -8.46 23.50 -0.96
N ALA A 209 -9.14 23.90 -2.03
CA ALA A 209 -9.47 23.04 -3.16
C ALA A 209 -8.21 22.60 -3.92
N ARG A 210 -7.20 23.47 -4.02
CA ARG A 210 -5.90 23.10 -4.60
C ARG A 210 -5.23 22.01 -3.78
N THR A 211 -5.13 22.15 -2.46
CA THR A 211 -4.54 21.13 -1.58
C THR A 211 -5.33 19.82 -1.65
N LEU A 212 -6.66 19.89 -1.74
CA LEU A 212 -7.49 18.69 -1.92
C LEU A 212 -7.19 17.99 -3.25
N PHE A 213 -7.06 18.74 -4.35
CA PHE A 213 -6.75 18.20 -5.67
C PHE A 213 -5.33 17.60 -5.73
N GLU A 214 -4.34 18.26 -5.13
CA GLU A 214 -2.98 17.74 -4.95
C GLU A 214 -3.00 16.42 -4.17
N THR A 215 -3.79 16.34 -3.09
CA THR A 215 -3.93 15.11 -2.31
C THR A 215 -4.58 13.98 -3.13
N VAL A 216 -5.60 14.28 -3.94
CA VAL A 216 -6.22 13.30 -4.84
C VAL A 216 -5.19 12.79 -5.86
N ALA A 217 -4.39 13.69 -6.44
CA ALA A 217 -3.32 13.33 -7.37
C ALA A 217 -2.30 12.37 -6.72
N GLU A 218 -1.82 12.69 -5.52
CA GLU A 218 -0.85 11.88 -4.78
C GLU A 218 -1.40 10.49 -4.41
N LEU A 219 -2.62 10.42 -3.90
CA LEU A 219 -3.27 9.15 -3.54
C LEU A 219 -3.53 8.28 -4.78
N THR A 220 -3.91 8.90 -5.91
CA THR A 220 -4.12 8.20 -7.18
C THR A 220 -2.79 7.65 -7.71
N ALA A 221 -1.73 8.45 -7.71
CA ALA A 221 -0.40 8.01 -8.13
C ALA A 221 0.11 6.83 -7.29
N THR A 222 -0.07 6.91 -5.97
CA THR A 222 0.32 5.85 -5.03
C THR A 222 -0.46 4.56 -5.28
N ALA A 223 -1.77 4.66 -5.52
CA ALA A 223 -2.60 3.50 -5.81
C ALA A 223 -2.21 2.82 -7.13
N LEU A 224 -1.94 3.59 -8.19
CA LEU A 224 -1.48 3.07 -9.48
C LEU A 224 -0.08 2.44 -9.37
N ALA A 225 0.84 3.07 -8.64
CA ALA A 225 2.18 2.53 -8.42
C ALA A 225 2.12 1.16 -7.75
N ARG A 226 1.31 1.03 -6.67
CA ARG A 226 1.10 -0.24 -5.97
C ARG A 226 0.63 -1.34 -6.93
N LEU A 227 -0.42 -1.07 -7.73
CA LEU A 227 -0.94 -2.05 -8.69
C LEU A 227 0.10 -2.43 -9.76
N GLY A 228 0.87 -1.47 -10.24
CA GLY A 228 1.98 -1.72 -11.16
C GLY A 228 3.07 -2.62 -10.56
N GLN A 229 3.43 -2.38 -9.29
CA GLN A 229 4.38 -3.20 -8.56
C GLN A 229 3.85 -4.63 -8.32
N GLU A 230 2.58 -4.78 -7.94
CA GLU A 230 1.92 -6.08 -7.76
C GLU A 230 1.92 -6.89 -9.07
N ILE A 231 1.57 -6.26 -10.19
CA ILE A 231 1.58 -6.91 -11.52
C ILE A 231 2.99 -7.33 -11.92
N THR A 232 3.98 -6.46 -11.68
CA THR A 232 5.38 -6.75 -12.02
C THR A 232 5.93 -7.88 -11.16
N ALA A 233 5.69 -7.86 -9.85
CA ALA A 233 6.07 -8.92 -8.93
C ALA A 233 5.44 -10.26 -9.33
N ALA A 234 4.14 -10.28 -9.61
CA ALA A 234 3.43 -11.47 -10.07
C ALA A 234 4.02 -12.03 -11.37
N ARG A 235 4.38 -11.17 -12.33
CA ARG A 235 5.05 -11.59 -13.58
C ARG A 235 6.42 -12.18 -13.32
N THR A 236 7.24 -11.56 -12.49
CA THR A 236 8.59 -12.08 -12.18
C THR A 236 8.53 -13.44 -11.48
N ALA A 237 7.58 -13.62 -10.55
CA ALA A 237 7.33 -14.90 -9.90
C ALA A 237 6.85 -15.96 -10.91
N ALA A 238 5.92 -15.61 -11.79
CA ALA A 238 5.42 -16.51 -12.83
C ALA A 238 6.52 -16.93 -13.81
N GLU A 239 7.41 -16.01 -14.23
CA GLU A 239 8.52 -16.35 -15.12
C GLU A 239 9.54 -17.26 -14.44
N THR A 240 9.80 -17.04 -13.15
CA THR A 240 10.70 -17.89 -12.36
C THR A 240 10.15 -19.32 -12.29
N GLU A 241 8.86 -19.47 -12.03
CA GLU A 241 8.19 -20.77 -11.99
C GLU A 241 8.14 -21.43 -13.37
N ARG A 242 7.98 -20.65 -14.44
CA ARG A 242 8.01 -21.13 -15.82
C ARG A 242 9.39 -21.70 -16.19
N VAL A 243 10.46 -20.99 -15.84
CA VAL A 243 11.84 -21.43 -16.06
C VAL A 243 12.10 -22.71 -15.26
N ARG A 244 11.73 -22.75 -13.97
CA ARG A 244 11.83 -23.94 -13.11
C ARG A 244 11.18 -25.17 -13.75
N ASN A 245 9.92 -25.03 -14.19
CA ASN A 245 9.18 -26.15 -14.78
C ASN A 245 9.77 -26.61 -16.11
N THR A 246 10.28 -25.67 -16.92
CA THR A 246 10.95 -26.00 -18.20
C THR A 246 12.25 -26.78 -17.95
N LEU A 247 13.04 -26.38 -16.95
CA LEU A 247 14.28 -27.05 -16.58
C LEU A 247 14.01 -28.47 -16.04
N LEU A 248 13.03 -28.62 -15.13
CA LEU A 248 12.65 -29.92 -14.59
C LEU A 248 12.16 -30.88 -15.69
N ALA A 249 11.40 -30.38 -16.67
CA ALA A 249 10.95 -31.17 -17.80
C ALA A 249 12.12 -31.66 -18.67
N SER A 250 13.10 -30.79 -18.95
CA SER A 250 14.32 -31.16 -19.70
C SER A 250 15.12 -32.21 -18.97
N VAL A 251 15.41 -32.02 -17.67
CA VAL A 251 16.18 -32.97 -16.86
C VAL A 251 15.47 -34.33 -16.79
N SER A 252 14.15 -34.34 -16.67
CA SER A 252 13.37 -35.58 -16.68
C SER A 252 13.47 -36.32 -18.01
N HIS A 253 13.48 -35.59 -19.13
CA HIS A 253 13.69 -36.17 -20.44
C HIS A 253 15.12 -36.73 -20.58
N ASP A 254 16.11 -35.94 -20.19
CA ASP A 254 17.53 -36.25 -20.35
C ASP A 254 18.00 -37.39 -19.43
N SER A 255 17.32 -37.61 -18.30
CA SER A 255 17.56 -38.76 -17.40
C SER A 255 16.85 -40.04 -17.84
N ARG A 256 15.78 -39.96 -18.64
CA ARG A 256 15.07 -41.15 -19.16
C ARG A 256 15.92 -41.91 -20.18
N THR A 257 16.68 -41.20 -21.01
CA THR A 257 17.57 -41.79 -22.04
C THR A 257 18.64 -42.72 -21.44
N PRO A 258 19.51 -42.28 -20.50
CA PRO A 258 20.51 -43.14 -19.88
C PRO A 258 19.86 -44.28 -19.08
N LEU A 259 18.73 -44.02 -18.41
CA LEU A 259 17.97 -45.06 -17.69
C LEU A 259 17.48 -46.17 -18.64
N ALA A 260 16.95 -45.80 -19.81
CA ALA A 260 16.52 -46.75 -20.83
C ALA A 260 17.69 -47.55 -21.39
N SER A 261 18.85 -46.91 -21.57
CA SER A 261 20.11 -47.54 -22.01
C SER A 261 20.61 -48.57 -20.99
N ILE A 262 20.67 -48.21 -19.71
CA ILE A 262 21.03 -49.12 -18.60
C ILE A 262 20.06 -50.30 -18.54
N LEU A 263 18.75 -50.04 -18.61
CA LEU A 263 17.74 -51.08 -18.52
C LEU A 263 17.85 -52.05 -19.72
N GLY A 264 18.01 -51.53 -20.94
CA GLY A 264 18.17 -52.34 -22.14
C GLY A 264 19.43 -53.21 -22.12
N ALA A 265 20.57 -52.65 -21.71
CA ALA A 265 21.82 -53.39 -21.59
C ALA A 265 21.76 -54.44 -20.47
N SER A 266 21.17 -54.10 -19.32
CA SER A 266 21.01 -55.03 -18.20
C SER A 266 20.06 -56.18 -18.53
N THR A 267 18.91 -55.91 -19.16
CA THR A 267 17.98 -56.94 -19.63
C THR A 267 18.64 -57.88 -20.63
N SER A 268 19.43 -57.33 -21.58
CA SER A 268 20.18 -58.14 -22.55
C SER A 268 21.21 -59.06 -21.89
N LEU A 269 21.90 -58.57 -20.85
CA LEU A 269 22.83 -59.38 -20.05
C LEU A 269 22.11 -60.48 -19.26
N ILE A 270 20.92 -60.20 -18.71
CA ILE A 270 20.14 -61.18 -17.94
C ILE A 270 19.56 -62.27 -18.86
N GLU A 271 18.95 -61.89 -19.98
CA GLU A 271 18.26 -62.83 -20.87
C GLU A 271 19.21 -63.63 -21.79
N TYR A 272 20.25 -62.96 -22.32
CA TYR A 272 21.12 -63.52 -23.35
C TYR A 272 22.60 -63.64 -22.93
N GLY A 273 22.96 -63.24 -21.71
CA GLY A 273 24.36 -63.15 -21.24
C GLY A 273 25.19 -64.42 -21.43
N ALA A 274 24.60 -65.59 -21.20
CA ALA A 274 25.28 -66.88 -21.37
C ALA A 274 25.54 -67.25 -22.84
N ARG A 275 24.83 -66.63 -23.79
CA ARG A 275 24.96 -66.84 -25.24
C ARG A 275 25.79 -65.75 -25.93
N LEU A 276 26.11 -64.68 -25.22
CA LEU A 276 26.88 -63.55 -25.75
C LEU A 276 28.40 -63.82 -25.67
N PRO A 277 29.16 -63.49 -26.73
CA PRO A 277 30.62 -63.46 -26.68
C PRO A 277 31.12 -62.58 -25.53
N GLU A 278 32.22 -62.98 -24.88
CA GLU A 278 32.90 -62.18 -23.82
C GLU A 278 33.09 -60.69 -24.18
N PRO A 279 33.56 -60.30 -25.38
CA PRO A 279 33.68 -58.88 -25.72
C PRO A 279 32.34 -58.14 -25.71
N ALA A 280 31.29 -58.71 -26.29
CA ALA A 280 29.96 -58.09 -26.31
C ALA A 280 29.36 -57.96 -24.89
N ARG A 281 29.62 -58.94 -24.02
CA ARG A 281 29.20 -58.89 -22.61
C ARG A 281 29.92 -57.76 -21.85
N ARG A 282 31.22 -57.58 -22.10
CA ARG A 282 31.99 -56.47 -21.53
C ARG A 282 31.51 -55.12 -22.04
N ASP A 283 31.20 -54.99 -23.32
CA ASP A 283 30.68 -53.73 -23.90
C ASP A 283 29.37 -53.31 -23.23
N LEU A 284 28.43 -54.25 -23.01
CA LEU A 284 27.19 -53.97 -22.30
C LEU A 284 27.42 -53.56 -20.83
N LEU A 285 28.38 -54.18 -20.14
CA LEU A 285 28.74 -53.81 -18.77
C LEU A 285 29.40 -52.41 -18.71
N VAL A 286 30.23 -52.08 -19.69
CA VAL A 286 30.83 -50.73 -19.82
C VAL A 286 29.75 -49.71 -20.10
N GLN A 287 28.81 -49.99 -21.02
CA GLN A 287 27.68 -49.10 -21.31
C GLN A 287 26.82 -48.83 -20.06
N VAL A 288 26.49 -49.88 -19.28
CA VAL A 288 25.76 -49.70 -18.00
C VAL A 288 26.53 -48.79 -17.05
N LYS A 289 27.84 -48.98 -16.94
CA LYS A 289 28.70 -48.17 -16.06
C LYS A 289 28.73 -46.71 -16.53
N ASP A 290 28.99 -46.47 -17.81
CA ASP A 290 29.14 -45.12 -18.36
C ASP A 290 27.84 -44.32 -18.24
N GLU A 291 26.68 -44.94 -18.51
CA GLU A 291 25.36 -44.31 -18.34
C GLU A 291 25.02 -44.03 -16.87
N ALA A 292 25.48 -44.89 -15.95
CA ALA A 292 25.32 -44.67 -14.52
C ALA A 292 26.20 -43.52 -14.01
N GLU A 293 27.45 -43.42 -14.49
CA GLU A 293 28.34 -42.28 -14.21
C GLU A 293 27.77 -40.97 -14.78
N GLN A 294 27.16 -41.02 -15.98
CA GLN A 294 26.48 -39.88 -16.58
C GLN A 294 25.26 -39.43 -15.76
N LEU A 295 24.43 -40.36 -15.29
CA LEU A 295 23.30 -40.05 -14.39
C LEU A 295 23.76 -39.42 -13.07
N ASP A 296 24.82 -39.96 -12.44
CA ASP A 296 25.40 -39.38 -11.23
C ASP A 296 25.89 -37.94 -11.47
N GLY A 297 26.53 -37.68 -12.62
CA GLY A 297 26.90 -36.34 -13.06
C GLY A 297 25.70 -35.40 -13.20
N MET A 298 24.60 -35.86 -13.82
CA MET A 298 23.36 -35.09 -13.95
C MET A 298 22.76 -34.76 -12.57
N VAL A 299 22.70 -35.72 -11.65
CA VAL A 299 22.18 -35.51 -10.29
C VAL A 299 23.03 -34.51 -9.51
N LYS A 300 24.36 -34.60 -9.60
CA LYS A 300 25.28 -33.62 -8.99
C LYS A 300 25.06 -32.21 -9.54
N ASN A 301 24.88 -32.08 -10.86
CA ASN A 301 24.60 -30.79 -11.48
C ASN A 301 23.25 -30.21 -11.04
N LEU A 302 22.21 -31.04 -10.90
CA LEU A 302 20.91 -30.63 -10.38
C LEU A 302 21.00 -30.15 -8.92
N LEU A 303 21.73 -30.87 -8.07
CA LEU A 303 21.96 -30.48 -6.68
C LEU A 303 22.80 -29.19 -6.57
N ALA A 304 23.77 -29.01 -7.46
CA ALA A 304 24.54 -27.76 -7.53
C ALA A 304 23.64 -26.58 -7.93
N MET A 305 22.74 -26.79 -8.89
CA MET A 305 21.78 -25.76 -9.33
C MET A 305 20.80 -25.36 -8.23
N THR A 306 20.24 -26.31 -7.48
CA THR A 306 19.34 -26.01 -6.37
C THR A 306 20.03 -25.28 -5.21
N ARG A 307 21.31 -25.58 -4.95
CA ARG A 307 22.14 -24.83 -4.00
C ARG A 307 22.44 -23.41 -4.46
N LEU A 308 22.68 -23.21 -5.75
CA LEU A 308 22.86 -21.88 -6.36
C LEU A 308 21.60 -21.02 -6.21
N GLU A 309 20.42 -21.58 -6.49
CA GLU A 309 19.13 -20.88 -6.35
C GLU A 309 18.80 -20.50 -4.90
N ALA A 310 19.15 -21.36 -3.93
CA ALA A 310 18.96 -21.09 -2.51
C ALA A 310 19.95 -20.04 -1.94
N GLY A 311 20.83 -19.48 -2.77
CA GLY A 311 21.88 -18.54 -2.35
C GLY A 311 22.94 -19.20 -1.45
N ALA A 312 23.00 -20.53 -1.39
CA ALA A 312 23.85 -21.30 -0.49
C ALA A 312 25.22 -21.67 -1.12
N LEU A 313 25.64 -20.98 -2.18
CA LEU A 313 26.94 -21.19 -2.79
C LEU A 313 28.02 -20.44 -2.00
N GLU A 314 28.68 -21.14 -1.08
CA GLU A 314 29.90 -20.65 -0.45
C GLU A 314 31.07 -20.77 -1.43
N LEU A 315 31.53 -19.63 -1.95
CA LEU A 315 32.71 -19.55 -2.80
C LEU A 315 33.96 -19.70 -1.94
N ASN A 316 34.54 -20.90 -1.93
CA ASN A 316 35.85 -21.10 -1.34
C ASN A 316 36.94 -20.58 -2.29
N ARG A 317 37.55 -19.45 -1.94
CA ARG A 317 38.58 -18.79 -2.75
C ARG A 317 39.95 -19.22 -2.26
N ASP A 318 40.68 -19.93 -3.11
CA ASP A 318 42.06 -20.33 -2.84
C ASP A 318 42.96 -20.05 -4.06
N TRP A 319 44.26 -19.93 -3.84
CA TRP A 319 45.24 -19.77 -4.91
C TRP A 319 45.27 -21.06 -5.75
N SER A 320 44.94 -20.93 -7.03
CA SER A 320 44.91 -22.05 -7.97
C SER A 320 45.84 -21.75 -9.15
N ASP A 321 46.62 -22.75 -9.57
CA ASP A 321 47.44 -22.65 -10.78
C ASP A 321 46.54 -22.70 -12.02
N LEU A 322 46.57 -21.60 -12.79
CA LEU A 322 45.81 -21.47 -14.03
C LEU A 322 46.17 -22.56 -15.05
N GLN A 323 47.44 -22.97 -15.11
CA GLN A 323 47.90 -23.97 -16.07
C GLN A 323 47.33 -25.36 -15.72
N GLU A 324 47.30 -25.71 -14.44
CA GLU A 324 46.68 -26.95 -13.96
C GLU A 324 45.17 -26.96 -14.21
N LEU A 325 44.48 -25.85 -13.99
CA LEU A 325 43.04 -25.72 -14.29
C LEU A 325 42.77 -25.92 -15.79
N PHE A 326 43.59 -25.33 -16.65
CA PHE A 326 43.49 -25.50 -18.11
C PHE A 326 43.71 -26.95 -18.52
N ASP A 327 44.76 -27.61 -18.02
CA ASP A 327 45.06 -29.00 -18.36
C ASP A 327 43.94 -29.95 -17.90
N ARG A 328 43.38 -29.73 -16.70
CA ARG A 328 42.21 -30.47 -16.20
C ARG A 328 40.98 -30.27 -17.09
N ALA A 329 40.69 -29.02 -17.49
CA ALA A 329 39.56 -28.71 -18.37
C ALA A 329 39.71 -29.35 -19.76
N VAL A 330 40.91 -29.31 -20.35
CA VAL A 330 41.20 -29.95 -21.65
C VAL A 330 41.09 -31.47 -21.56
N ALA A 331 41.59 -32.08 -20.48
CA ALA A 331 41.47 -33.52 -20.26
C ALA A 331 40.01 -33.98 -20.06
N PHE A 332 39.16 -33.14 -19.47
CA PHE A 332 37.73 -33.38 -19.34
C PHE A 332 37.01 -33.30 -20.69
N ALA A 333 37.30 -32.26 -21.49
CA ALA A 333 36.69 -32.07 -22.81
C ALA A 333 37.04 -33.20 -23.80
N LYS A 334 38.29 -33.68 -23.80
CA LYS A 334 38.72 -34.81 -24.65
C LYS A 334 37.95 -36.10 -24.35
N ARG A 335 37.63 -36.35 -23.07
CA ARG A 335 36.86 -37.55 -22.67
C ARG A 335 35.42 -37.55 -23.18
N HIS A 336 34.85 -36.37 -23.41
CA HIS A 336 33.47 -36.19 -23.89
C HIS A 336 33.40 -35.92 -25.40
N GLY A 337 34.41 -36.36 -26.15
CA GLY A 337 34.37 -36.33 -27.62
C GLY A 337 34.67 -34.98 -28.27
N ALA A 338 35.20 -34.00 -27.53
CA ALA A 338 35.64 -32.76 -28.14
C ALA A 338 36.79 -33.04 -29.13
N PRO A 339 36.65 -32.72 -30.42
CA PRO A 339 37.69 -32.96 -31.40
C PRO A 339 38.93 -32.15 -31.02
N SER A 340 40.09 -32.81 -30.95
CA SER A 340 41.38 -32.15 -30.71
C SER A 340 41.77 -31.34 -31.94
N THR A 341 41.13 -30.20 -32.16
CA THR A 341 41.65 -29.18 -33.05
C THR A 341 42.82 -28.53 -32.33
N ALA A 342 44.03 -29.01 -32.62
CA ALA A 342 45.25 -28.33 -32.21
C ALA A 342 45.16 -26.88 -32.73
N MET A 343 45.09 -25.92 -31.81
CA MET A 343 45.12 -24.51 -32.14
C MET A 343 46.47 -24.22 -32.82
N ARG A 344 46.46 -24.07 -34.14
CA ARG A 344 47.65 -23.61 -34.88
C ARG A 344 48.00 -22.21 -34.34
N PRO A 345 49.22 -21.99 -33.83
CA PRO A 345 49.62 -20.73 -33.20
C PRO A 345 49.51 -19.52 -34.14
N ASP A 346 49.47 -19.74 -35.46
CA ASP A 346 49.40 -18.70 -36.48
C ASP A 346 48.08 -17.88 -36.50
N ARG A 347 47.03 -18.29 -35.76
CA ARG A 347 45.74 -17.57 -35.73
C ARG A 347 45.59 -16.57 -34.58
N CYS A 348 46.50 -16.50 -33.61
CA CYS A 348 46.45 -15.50 -32.54
C CYS A 348 46.87 -14.08 -32.99
N ALA A 349 47.53 -13.92 -34.13
CA ALA A 349 48.01 -12.62 -34.61
C ALA A 349 46.91 -11.66 -35.13
N ARG A 350 45.61 -12.01 -35.02
CA ARG A 350 44.47 -11.19 -35.48
C ARG A 350 43.44 -10.84 -34.40
N ALA A 351 43.74 -11.03 -33.12
CA ALA A 351 42.90 -10.49 -32.06
C ALA A 351 43.25 -9.00 -31.83
N PRO A 352 42.26 -8.08 -31.74
CA PRO A 352 42.53 -6.68 -31.43
C PRO A 352 43.16 -6.55 -30.04
N PRO A 353 43.97 -5.51 -29.76
CA PRO A 353 44.65 -5.39 -28.48
C PRO A 353 43.65 -4.92 -27.41
N TRP A 354 43.20 -5.84 -26.56
CA TRP A 354 42.47 -5.49 -25.35
C TRP A 354 43.51 -5.00 -24.33
N ASN A 355 43.64 -3.67 -24.31
CA ASN A 355 44.28 -2.78 -23.34
C ASN A 355 44.61 -3.41 -21.96
N CYS A 356 45.78 -4.04 -21.83
CA CYS A 356 46.41 -4.30 -20.53
C CYS A 356 47.12 -3.02 -20.06
N ARG A 357 46.42 -2.16 -19.30
CA ARG A 357 47.09 -1.25 -18.35
C ARG A 357 47.20 -1.97 -17.02
N ALA A 358 48.43 -2.37 -16.69
CA ALA A 358 48.80 -2.73 -15.34
C ALA A 358 48.67 -1.50 -14.42
N ARG A 359 47.97 -1.69 -13.30
CA ARG A 359 48.21 -0.97 -12.04
C ARG A 359 48.34 -2.02 -10.96
#